data_AF-A0A7X3PHW1-F1
#
_entry.id   AF-A0A7X3PHW1-F1
#
_cell.length_a   1.000
_cell.length_b   1.000
_cell.length_c   1.000
_cell.angle_alpha   90.00
_cell.angle_beta   90.00
_cell.angle_gamma   90.00
#
_symmetry.space_group_name_H-M   'P 1'
#
loop_
_entity.id
_entity.type
_entity.pdbx_description
1 polymer ?
#
loop_
_entity_poly.entity_id
_entity_poly.type
_entity_poly.pdbx_seq_one_letter_code
_entity_poly.pdbx_strand_id
1 'polypeptide(L)'
;MDVLAVVDHGTPISRDLYRRWDAKPGLTWDGLRVEPHFVHLPPEAKAPSGLWAEVALDGVVLFEGAWAVSARLAAIRRQILAGRISRRVAGGQSYWVRASS
;
A
#
# COMPACT_ATOMS: atom_id res chain seq x y z
N MET A 1 -2.00 -14.89 -2.93
CA MET A 1 -1.37 -13.66 -3.43
C MET A 1 -2.06 -12.48 -2.77
N ASP A 2 -1.29 -11.66 -2.08
CA ASP A 2 -1.81 -10.45 -1.46
C ASP A 2 -1.89 -9.32 -2.49
N VAL A 3 -3.03 -8.62 -2.51
CA VAL A 3 -3.24 -7.45 -3.38
C VAL A 3 -3.70 -6.29 -2.51
N LEU A 4 -3.10 -5.12 -2.67
CA LEU A 4 -3.64 -3.91 -2.06
C LEU A 4 -4.75 -3.33 -2.94
N ALA A 5 -5.96 -3.27 -2.41
CA ALA A 5 -7.09 -2.61 -3.03
C ALA A 5 -7.22 -1.20 -2.44
N VAL A 6 -6.75 -0.20 -3.20
CA VAL A 6 -6.85 1.20 -2.80
C VAL A 6 -8.27 1.68 -3.04
N VAL A 7 -8.97 2.05 -1.97
CA VAL A 7 -10.35 2.57 -2.03
C VAL A 7 -10.37 4.06 -1.68
N ASP A 8 -11.42 4.74 -2.10
CA ASP A 8 -11.64 6.14 -1.76
C ASP A 8 -11.69 6.35 -0.24
N HIS A 9 -11.25 7.52 0.24
CA HIS A 9 -11.24 7.86 1.66
C HIS A 9 -12.62 7.85 2.32
N GLY A 10 -13.67 8.14 1.55
CA GLY A 10 -15.06 8.05 2.00
C GLY A 10 -15.57 6.61 2.13
N THR A 11 -14.83 5.62 1.62
CA THR A 11 -15.21 4.20 1.73
C THR A 11 -14.76 3.63 3.08
N PRO A 12 -15.69 3.21 3.96
CA PRO A 12 -15.33 2.58 5.22
C PRO A 12 -14.70 1.20 4.98
N ILE A 13 -13.51 1.00 5.53
CA ILE A 13 -12.87 -0.33 5.55
C ILE A 13 -13.44 -1.09 6.75
N SER A 14 -14.44 -1.92 6.49
CA SER A 14 -15.19 -2.65 7.51
C SER A 14 -15.16 -4.16 7.30
N ARG A 15 -15.52 -4.93 8.33
CA ARG A 15 -15.67 -6.40 8.20
C ARG A 15 -16.74 -6.80 7.18
N ASP A 16 -17.73 -5.95 6.91
CA ASP A 16 -18.75 -6.21 5.89
C ASP A 16 -18.16 -6.12 4.48
N LEU A 17 -17.19 -5.23 4.26
CA LEU A 17 -16.48 -5.13 2.97
C LEU A 17 -15.76 -6.44 2.65
N TYR A 18 -15.05 -7.00 3.62
CA TYR A 18 -14.39 -8.30 3.50
C TYR A 18 -15.40 -9.44 3.29
N ARG A 19 -16.50 -9.48 4.06
CA ARG A 19 -17.55 -10.50 3.85
C ARG A 19 -18.15 -10.48 2.45
N ARG A 20 -18.34 -9.30 1.86
CA ARG A 20 -18.81 -9.19 0.47
C ARG A 20 -17.80 -9.69 -0.55
N TRP A 21 -16.50 -9.58 -0.26
CA TRP A 21 -15.45 -10.18 -1.07
C TRP A 21 -15.50 -11.70 -0.97
N ASP A 22 -15.54 -12.24 0.26
CA ASP A 22 -15.54 -13.68 0.52
C ASP A 22 -16.81 -14.40 0.05
N ALA A 23 -17.93 -13.67 -0.10
CA ALA A 23 -19.17 -14.22 -0.60
C ALA A 23 -19.15 -14.54 -2.12
N LYS A 24 -18.16 -14.04 -2.85
CA LYS A 24 -17.96 -14.37 -4.27
C LYS A 24 -17.12 -15.64 -4.40
N PRO A 25 -17.23 -16.41 -5.49
CA PRO A 25 -16.27 -17.46 -5.79
C PRO A 25 -14.86 -16.88 -5.67
N GLY A 26 -14.02 -17.50 -4.84
CA GLY A 26 -12.70 -16.95 -4.53
C GLY A 26 -11.93 -16.65 -5.81
N LEU A 27 -11.54 -15.39 -6.01
CA LEU A 27 -10.76 -14.99 -7.17
C LEU A 27 -9.41 -15.72 -7.10
N THR A 28 -9.06 -16.43 -8.17
CA THR A 28 -7.76 -17.05 -8.34
C THR A 28 -7.01 -16.42 -9.51
N TRP A 29 -5.69 -16.32 -9.38
CA TRP A 29 -4.78 -15.93 -10.44
C TRP A 29 -3.61 -16.90 -10.45
N ASP A 30 -3.34 -17.53 -11.58
CA ASP A 30 -2.35 -18.62 -11.74
C ASP A 30 -2.46 -19.70 -10.65
N GLY A 31 -3.70 -20.11 -10.33
CA GLY A 31 -3.97 -21.14 -9.31
C GLY A 31 -3.82 -20.67 -7.86
N LEU A 32 -3.40 -19.42 -7.62
CA LEU A 32 -3.28 -18.83 -6.29
C LEU A 32 -4.55 -18.04 -5.93
N ARG A 33 -5.06 -18.21 -4.71
CA ARG A 33 -6.14 -17.35 -4.18
C ARG A 33 -5.65 -15.91 -4.05
N VAL A 34 -6.47 -14.97 -4.50
CA VAL A 34 -6.25 -13.52 -4.33
C VAL A 34 -6.86 -13.09 -3.00
N GLU A 35 -6.04 -12.47 -2.15
CA GLU A 35 -6.43 -11.96 -0.84
C GLU A 35 -6.28 -10.44 -0.83
N PRO A 36 -7.38 -9.67 -0.82
CA PRO A 36 -7.31 -8.22 -0.86
C PRO A 36 -7.03 -7.65 0.54
N HIS A 37 -6.10 -6.71 0.60
CA HIS A 37 -5.99 -5.78 1.71
C HIS A 37 -6.56 -4.42 1.27
N PHE A 38 -7.72 -4.05 1.80
CA PHE A 38 -8.32 -2.76 1.50
C PHE A 38 -7.61 -1.66 2.28
N VAL A 39 -7.16 -0.62 1.58
CA VAL A 39 -6.41 0.49 2.17
C VAL A 39 -6.86 1.82 1.58
N HIS A 40 -6.61 2.90 2.30
CA HIS A 40 -6.69 4.25 1.75
C HIS A 40 -5.31 4.71 1.28
N LEU A 41 -5.29 5.47 0.19
CA LEU A 41 -4.06 6.15 -0.26
C LEU A 41 -3.62 7.15 0.82
N PRO A 42 -2.32 7.25 1.17
CA PRO A 42 -1.91 8.15 2.23
C PRO A 42 -1.96 9.58 1.69
N PRO A 43 -2.63 10.52 2.38
CA PRO A 43 -2.72 11.90 1.91
C PRO A 43 -1.33 12.52 1.85
N GLU A 44 -1.14 13.48 0.94
CA GLU A 44 0.18 14.07 0.67
C GLU A 44 0.85 14.66 1.91
N ALA A 45 0.05 15.36 2.73
CA ALA A 45 0.48 16.01 3.96
C ALA A 45 0.89 15.04 5.08
N LYS A 46 0.56 13.75 4.97
CA LYS A 46 0.96 12.74 5.96
C LYS A 46 2.19 11.99 5.50
N ALA A 47 3.03 11.63 6.46
CA ALA A 47 4.09 10.66 6.22
C ALA A 47 3.46 9.34 5.74
N PRO A 48 4.01 8.72 4.69
CA PRO A 48 3.60 7.37 4.33
C PRO A 48 3.95 6.42 5.47
N SER A 49 3.08 5.44 5.73
CA SER A 49 3.39 4.34 6.63
C SER A 49 4.48 3.45 6.02
N GLY A 50 5.06 2.56 6.83
CA GLY A 50 6.03 1.57 6.34
C GLY A 50 5.48 0.74 5.18
N LEU A 51 4.20 0.35 5.22
CA LEU A 51 3.52 -0.32 4.11
C LEU A 51 3.65 0.44 2.80
N TRP A 52 3.36 1.75 2.81
CA TRP A 52 3.44 2.58 1.61
C TRP A 52 4.87 2.86 1.14
N ALA A 53 5.85 2.81 2.05
CA ALA A 53 7.26 2.85 1.67
C ALA A 53 7.70 1.55 0.97
N GLU A 54 7.29 0.39 1.48
CA GLU A 54 7.54 -0.92 0.82
C GLU A 54 6.86 -0.98 -0.55
N VAL A 55 5.57 -0.66 -0.64
CA VAL A 55 4.82 -0.64 -1.91
C VAL A 55 5.42 0.34 -2.92
N ALA A 56 6.01 1.45 -2.46
CA ALA A 56 6.66 2.39 -3.36
C ALA A 56 7.94 1.85 -4.00
N LEU A 57 8.61 0.89 -3.38
CA LEU A 57 9.84 0.26 -3.91
C LEU A 57 9.55 -1.01 -4.69
N ASP A 58 8.76 -1.92 -4.11
CA ASP A 58 8.60 -3.28 -4.62
C ASP A 58 7.19 -3.56 -5.18
N GLY A 59 6.25 -2.63 -4.97
CA GLY A 59 4.87 -2.78 -5.42
C GLY A 59 4.71 -2.64 -6.92
N VAL A 60 3.85 -3.48 -7.50
CA VAL A 60 3.43 -3.41 -8.90
C VAL A 60 1.99 -2.91 -8.97
N VAL A 61 1.74 -1.85 -9.74
CA VAL A 61 0.38 -1.36 -9.99
C VAL A 61 -0.27 -2.24 -11.06
N LEU A 62 -1.24 -3.05 -10.64
CA LEU A 62 -1.99 -3.92 -11.56
C LEU A 62 -3.06 -3.15 -12.35
N PHE A 63 -3.67 -2.15 -11.70
CA PHE A 63 -4.71 -1.31 -12.28
C PHE A 63 -4.81 0.01 -11.49
N GLU A 64 -5.03 1.12 -12.19
CA GLU A 64 -5.40 2.39 -11.56
C GLU A 64 -6.25 3.26 -12.49
N GLY A 65 -7.09 4.10 -11.88
CA GLY A 65 -7.75 5.21 -12.55
C GLY A 65 -7.04 6.53 -12.21
N ALA A 66 -6.84 7.39 -13.21
CA ALA A 66 -6.34 8.76 -13.04
C ALA A 66 -4.94 8.91 -12.40
N TRP A 67 -4.10 7.86 -12.43
CA TRP A 67 -2.68 7.90 -12.02
C TRP A 67 -2.40 8.29 -10.56
N ALA A 68 -3.42 8.36 -9.71
CA ALA A 68 -3.28 8.87 -8.34
C ALA A 68 -2.36 7.99 -7.48
N VAL A 69 -2.46 6.66 -7.65
CA VAL A 69 -1.61 5.71 -6.92
C VAL A 69 -0.17 5.85 -7.40
N SER A 70 0.06 5.79 -8.71
CA SER A 70 1.40 5.93 -9.28
C SER A 70 2.05 7.26 -8.92
N ALA A 71 1.32 8.37 -9.00
CA ALA A 71 1.82 9.69 -8.63
C ALA A 71 2.24 9.73 -7.15
N ARG A 72 1.43 9.15 -6.26
CA ARG A 72 1.74 9.09 -4.84
C ARG A 72 2.94 8.19 -4.54
N LEU A 73 3.03 7.02 -5.16
CA LEU A 73 4.19 6.12 -5.02
C LEU A 73 5.48 6.79 -5.52
N ALA A 74 5.41 7.53 -6.63
CA ALA A 74 6.54 8.31 -7.13
C ALA A 74 6.96 9.41 -6.14
N ALA A 75 6.01 10.10 -5.51
CA ALA A 75 6.31 11.08 -4.47
C ALA A 75 6.98 10.44 -3.23
N ILE A 76 6.52 9.26 -2.82
CA ILE A 76 7.13 8.51 -1.71
C ILE A 76 8.56 8.09 -2.06
N ARG A 77 8.80 7.55 -3.27
CA ARG A 77 10.16 7.23 -3.75
C ARG A 77 11.09 8.43 -3.69
N ARG A 78 10.62 9.62 -4.10
CA ARG A 78 11.41 10.86 -3.98
C ARG A 78 11.75 11.22 -2.53
N GLN A 79 10.88 10.92 -1.57
CA GLN A 79 11.19 11.13 -0.15
C GLN A 79 12.23 10.13 0.37
N ILE A 80 12.18 8.88 -0.09
CA ILE A 80 13.17 7.84 0.22
C ILE A 80 14.53 8.23 -0.34
N LEU A 81 14.61 8.58 -1.63
CA LEU A 81 15.85 8.98 -2.29
C LEU A 81 16.47 10.24 -1.66
N ALA A 82 15.64 11.15 -1.16
CA ALA A 82 16.10 12.35 -0.45
C ALA A 82 16.53 12.07 1.01
N GLY A 83 16.51 10.81 1.47
CA GLY A 83 16.86 10.44 2.84
C GLY A 83 15.86 10.88 3.90
N ARG A 84 14.72 11.47 3.52
CA ARG A 84 13.67 11.89 4.46
C ARG A 84 12.95 10.70 5.09
N ILE A 85 12.96 9.57 4.39
CA ILE A 85 12.47 8.27 4.84
C ILE A 85 13.60 7.27 4.59
N SER A 86 13.95 6.48 5.59
CA SER A 86 15.02 5.47 5.47
C SER A 86 14.56 4.14 6.04
N ARG A 87 14.94 3.06 5.36
CA ARG A 87 14.78 1.69 5.88
C ARG A 87 15.88 1.43 6.89
N ARG A 88 15.52 0.90 8.04
CA ARG A 88 16.42 0.47 9.11
C ARG A 88 16.12 -0.97 9.47
N VAL A 89 17.06 -1.64 10.11
CA VAL A 89 16.93 -3.03 10.56
C VAL A 89 17.18 -3.08 12.05
N ALA A 90 16.29 -3.74 12.80
CA ALA A 90 16.46 -4.03 14.22
C ALA A 90 15.99 -5.46 14.48
N GLY A 91 16.83 -6.27 15.13
CA GLY A 91 16.51 -7.67 15.41
C GLY A 91 16.18 -8.51 14.15
N GLY A 92 16.79 -8.18 13.00
CA GLY A 92 16.51 -8.83 11.72
C GLY A 92 15.23 -8.39 11.02
N GLN A 93 14.42 -7.52 11.63
CA GLN A 93 13.19 -6.98 11.05
C GLN A 93 13.43 -5.59 10.48
N SER A 94 12.95 -5.36 9.26
CA SER A 94 13.02 -4.05 8.62
C SER A 94 11.90 -3.14 9.14
N TYR A 95 12.23 -1.88 9.37
CA TYR A 95 11.27 -0.84 9.72
C TYR A 95 11.66 0.48 9.06
N TRP A 96 10.68 1.34 8.85
CA TRP A 96 10.85 2.62 8.18
C TRP A 96 10.88 3.75 9.20
N VAL A 97 11.90 4.61 9.13
CA VAL A 97 12.05 5.79 9.99
C VAL A 97 12.11 7.05 9.16
N ARG A 98 11.65 8.15 9.75
CA ARG A 98 11.89 9.49 9.23
C ARG A 98 13.24 10.01 9.71
N ALA A 99 13.86 10.85 8.90
CA ALA A 99 14.95 11.70 9.38
C ALA A 99 14.39 12.63 10.47
N SER A 100 14.98 12.59 11.67
CA SER A 100 14.77 13.63 12.68
C SER A 100 15.29 14.94 12.12
N SER A 101 14.46 15.97 12.13
CA SER A 101 14.86 17.34 11.78
C SER A 101 15.59 17.98 12.96
#